data_AF-A0A2E7RNS4-F1
#
_entry.id   AF-A0A2E7RNS4-F1
#
_cell.length_a   1.000
_cell.length_b   1.000
_cell.length_c   1.000
_cell.angle_alpha   90.00
_cell.angle_beta   90.00
_cell.angle_gamma   90.00
#
_symmetry.space_group_name_H-M   'P 1'
#
loop_
_entity.id
_entity.type
_entity.pdbx_description
1 polymer ?
#
loop_
_entity_poly.entity_id
_entity_poly.type
_entity_poly.pdbx_seq_one_letter_code
_entity_poly.pdbx_strand_id
1 'polypeptide(L)'
;MRQSDRRHGSPYDRGSADRYYGRPANPHFYAGDTYSSDRFDIHTMTQEEIDEYHRGYNEEEGQKDWGGEETDPEPINWSEV
;
A
#
# COMPACT_ATOMS: atom_id res chain seq x y z
N MET A 1 -12.67 -10.16 21.42
CA MET A 1 -13.00 -9.56 20.12
C MET A 1 -12.22 -8.28 19.97
N ARG A 2 -11.09 -8.30 19.24
CA ARG A 2 -10.35 -7.07 18.92
C ARG A 2 -11.14 -6.39 17.81
N GLN A 3 -11.78 -5.26 18.15
CA GLN A 3 -12.50 -4.41 17.20
C GLN A 3 -11.45 -3.75 16.30
N SER A 4 -11.29 -4.27 15.09
CA SER A 4 -10.21 -3.92 14.16
C SER A 4 -10.69 -3.39 12.81
N ASP A 5 -11.98 -3.42 12.52
CA ASP A 5 -12.52 -3.12 11.17
C ASP A 5 -12.27 -1.68 10.68
N ARG A 6 -11.87 -0.72 11.55
CA ARG A 6 -11.77 0.71 11.21
C ARG A 6 -10.61 1.48 11.86
N ARG A 7 -9.61 0.80 12.43
CA ARG A 7 -8.40 1.50 12.92
C ARG A 7 -7.41 1.69 11.78
N HIS A 8 -6.79 2.87 11.72
CA HIS A 8 -5.57 3.09 10.93
C HIS A 8 -4.57 1.97 11.24
N GLY A 9 -4.12 1.26 10.20
CA GLY A 9 -3.20 0.12 10.35
C GLY A 9 -3.87 -1.26 10.43
N SER A 10 -5.17 -1.39 10.20
CA SER A 10 -5.82 -2.69 10.06
C SER A 10 -5.31 -3.46 8.82
N PRO A 11 -5.45 -4.80 8.77
CA PRO A 11 -5.09 -5.58 7.58
C PRO A 11 -5.80 -5.08 6.32
N TYR A 12 -7.09 -4.75 6.42
CA TYR A 12 -7.88 -4.17 5.33
C TYR A 12 -7.33 -2.84 4.83
N ASP A 13 -7.06 -1.90 5.74
CA ASP A 13 -6.50 -0.57 5.43
C ASP A 13 -5.13 -0.71 4.74
N ARG A 14 -4.33 -1.70 5.18
CA ARG A 14 -3.04 -1.98 4.57
C ARG A 14 -3.16 -2.57 3.16
N GLY A 15 -4.11 -3.48 2.95
CA GLY A 15 -4.41 -4.05 1.64
C GLY A 15 -4.82 -2.99 0.61
N SER A 16 -5.76 -2.12 0.99
CA SER A 16 -6.20 -1.00 0.14
C SER A 16 -5.03 -0.03 -0.14
N ALA A 17 -4.24 0.33 0.87
CA ALA A 17 -3.08 1.20 0.67
C ALA A 17 -2.06 0.58 -0.31
N ASP A 18 -1.72 -0.70 -0.15
CA ASP A 18 -0.77 -1.37 -1.04
C ASP A 18 -1.29 -1.38 -2.49
N ARG A 19 -2.59 -1.64 -2.70
CA ARG A 19 -3.22 -1.58 -4.03
C ARG A 19 -3.20 -0.16 -4.61
N TYR A 20 -3.55 0.85 -3.79
CA TYR A 20 -3.57 2.25 -4.19
C TYR A 20 -2.20 2.74 -4.66
N TYR A 21 -1.12 2.36 -3.98
CA TYR A 21 0.23 2.72 -4.40
C TYR A 21 0.81 1.81 -5.51
N GLY A 22 0.04 0.85 -6.04
CA GLY A 22 0.49 -0.08 -7.06
C GLY A 22 1.53 -1.10 -6.57
N ARG A 23 1.54 -1.41 -5.27
CA ARG A 23 2.46 -2.36 -4.64
C ARG A 23 1.96 -3.80 -4.84
N PRO A 24 2.86 -4.80 -4.91
CA PRO A 24 2.46 -6.21 -4.93
C PRO A 24 1.74 -6.58 -3.62
N ALA A 25 0.72 -7.43 -3.72
CA ALA A 25 0.02 -7.95 -2.56
C ALA A 25 0.99 -8.71 -1.65
N ASN A 26 1.15 -8.21 -0.43
CA ASN A 26 1.99 -8.80 0.61
C ASN A 26 1.21 -8.70 1.92
N PRO A 27 0.54 -9.77 2.39
CA PRO A 27 -0.23 -9.71 3.62
C PRO A 27 0.66 -9.35 4.82
N HIS A 28 0.46 -8.15 5.36
CA HIS A 28 1.09 -7.67 6.59
C HIS A 28 0.22 -6.58 7.23
N PHE A 29 0.35 -6.40 8.53
CA PHE A 29 -0.25 -5.27 9.24
C PHE A 29 0.67 -4.77 10.36
N TYR A 30 0.38 -3.58 10.89
CA TYR A 30 1.16 -2.97 11.96
C TYR A 30 0.31 -2.92 13.24
N ALA A 31 0.92 -3.21 14.40
CA ALA A 31 0.21 -3.22 15.69
C ALA A 31 -0.39 -1.84 16.07
N GLY A 32 0.13 -0.77 15.48
CA GLY A 32 -0.27 0.61 15.71
C GLY A 32 0.20 1.50 14.55
N ASP A 33 0.84 2.62 14.88
CA ASP A 33 1.29 3.58 13.86
C ASP A 33 2.35 2.99 12.91
N THR A 34 2.23 3.34 11.64
CA THR A 34 3.14 2.90 10.58
C THR A 34 4.57 3.38 10.91
N TYR A 35 5.56 2.48 10.88
CA TYR A 35 6.98 2.69 11.21
C TYR A 35 7.37 2.82 12.69
N SER A 36 6.41 2.87 13.63
CA SER A 36 6.71 2.93 15.08
C SER A 36 6.16 1.76 15.87
N SER A 37 5.60 0.75 15.19
CA SER A 37 5.01 -0.42 15.81
C SER A 37 5.48 -1.71 15.15
N ASP A 38 5.33 -2.82 15.88
CA ASP A 38 5.69 -4.15 15.40
C ASP A 38 4.90 -4.48 14.13
N ARG A 39 5.64 -4.93 13.12
CA ARG A 39 5.09 -5.45 11.88
C ARG A 39 4.76 -6.93 12.09
N PHE A 40 3.51 -7.28 11.85
CA PHE A 40 3.08 -8.67 11.77
C PHE A 40 3.09 -9.10 10.31
N ASP A 41 4.01 -10.00 9.96
CA ASP A 41 4.03 -10.64 8.66
C ASP A 41 2.99 -11.77 8.57
N ILE A 42 2.71 -12.23 7.36
CA ILE A 42 1.74 -13.30 7.05
C ILE A 42 1.82 -14.52 8.00
N HIS A 43 3.02 -14.91 8.44
CA HIS A 43 3.22 -16.06 9.34
C HIS A 43 2.65 -15.85 10.75
N THR A 44 2.45 -14.60 11.13
CA THR A 44 1.92 -14.17 12.43
C THR A 44 0.47 -13.72 12.35
N MET A 45 -0.07 -13.60 11.13
CA MET A 45 -1.47 -13.28 10.88
C MET A 45 -2.34 -14.54 10.99
N THR A 46 -3.55 -14.36 11.48
CA THR A 46 -4.62 -15.34 11.38
C THR A 46 -5.20 -15.37 9.96
N GLN A 47 -5.88 -16.46 9.60
CA GLN A 47 -6.53 -16.56 8.28
C GLN A 47 -7.56 -15.44 8.05
N GLU A 48 -8.30 -15.06 9.10
CA GLU A 48 -9.28 -13.97 9.02
C GLU A 48 -8.60 -12.63 8.70
N GLU A 49 -7.45 -12.33 9.32
CA GLU A 49 -6.69 -11.10 9.05
C GLU A 49 -6.09 -11.09 7.63
N ILE A 50 -5.68 -12.26 7.12
CA ILE A 50 -5.18 -12.42 5.75
C ILE A 50 -6.33 -12.15 4.76
N ASP A 51 -7.50 -12.72 5.02
CA ASP A 51 -8.69 -12.53 4.18
C ASP A 51 -9.14 -11.05 4.19
N GLU A 52 -9.06 -10.37 5.33
CA GLU A 52 -9.31 -8.92 5.42
C GLU A 52 -8.32 -8.09 4.59
N TYR A 53 -7.02 -8.42 4.64
CA TYR A 53 -6.01 -7.78 3.80
C TYR A 53 -6.33 -7.94 2.31
N HIS A 54 -6.64 -9.17 1.89
CA HIS A 54 -7.00 -9.44 0.50
C HIS A 54 -8.30 -8.75 0.09
N ARG A 55 -9.28 -8.66 0.99
CA ARG A 55 -10.51 -7.91 0.75
C ARG A 55 -10.20 -6.43 0.46
N GLY A 56 -9.40 -5.78 1.30
CA GLY A 56 -9.00 -4.38 1.08
C GLY A 56 -8.20 -4.18 -0.21
N TYR A 57 -7.28 -5.10 -0.51
CA TYR A 57 -6.49 -5.04 -1.75
C TYR A 57 -7.34 -5.22 -3.01
N ASN A 58 -8.38 -6.05 -2.95
CA ASN A 58 -9.24 -6.33 -4.10
C ASN A 58 -10.37 -5.31 -4.27
N GLU A 59 -10.87 -4.73 -3.18
CA GLU A 59 -11.92 -3.70 -3.21
C GLU A 59 -11.37 -2.31 -3.55
N GLU A 60 -10.06 -2.09 -3.45
CA GLU A 60 -9.42 -0.84 -3.85
C GLU A 60 -9.33 -0.73 -5.39
N GLU A 61 -10.21 0.11 -5.94
CA GLU A 61 -10.27 0.44 -7.36
C GLU A 61 -9.38 1.64 -7.74
N GLY A 62 -8.96 2.43 -6.76
CA GLY A 62 -8.08 3.58 -6.96
C GLY A 62 -6.63 3.15 -7.16
N GLN A 63 -5.92 3.88 -8.03
CA GLN A 63 -4.46 3.84 -8.07
C GLN A 63 -3.90 5.25 -8.09
N LYS A 64 -2.80 5.44 -7.39
CA LYS A 64 -2.05 6.69 -7.38
C LYS A 64 -1.45 6.89 -8.76
N ASP A 65 -1.91 7.95 -9.42
CA ASP A 65 -1.25 8.49 -10.60
C ASP A 65 0.06 9.16 -10.17
N TRP A 66 1.17 8.71 -10.75
CA TRP A 66 2.50 9.24 -10.49
C TRP A 66 2.90 10.36 -11.45
N GLY A 67 2.00 10.78 -12.36
CA GLY A 67 2.20 11.97 -13.19
C GLY A 67 3.35 11.81 -14.18
N GLY A 68 3.44 10.65 -14.83
CA GLY A 68 4.36 10.42 -15.95
C GLY A 68 3.88 11.15 -17.21
N GLU A 69 3.84 12.47 -17.18
CA GLU A 69 3.85 13.23 -18.42
C GLU A 69 5.25 13.04 -19.01
N GLU A 70 5.34 12.23 -20.08
CA GLU A 70 6.48 12.21 -20.99
C GLU A 70 6.62 13.60 -21.61
N THR A 71 7.12 14.54 -20.82
CA THR A 71 7.84 15.67 -21.39
C THR A 71 9.14 15.04 -21.86
N ASP A 72 9.18 14.57 -23.10
CA ASP A 72 10.46 14.42 -23.80
C ASP A 72 11.15 15.78 -23.64
N PRO A 73 12.17 15.91 -22.77
CA PRO A 73 12.84 17.19 -22.68
C PRO A 73 13.47 17.39 -24.06
N GLU A 74 13.12 18.50 -24.72
CA GLU A 74 13.84 18.97 -25.90
C GLU A 74 15.34 18.72 -25.69
N PRO A 75 16.03 18.07 -26.64
CA PRO A 75 17.39 17.61 -26.42
C PRO A 75 18.24 18.80 -25.96
N ILE A 76 18.83 18.69 -24.77
CA ILE A 76 19.70 19.72 -24.21
C ILE A 76 20.79 19.98 -25.24
N ASN A 77 20.78 21.17 -25.83
CA ASN A 77 21.78 21.58 -26.80
C ASN A 77 23.06 22.00 -26.07
N TRP A 78 23.98 21.06 -25.90
CA TRP A 78 25.29 21.28 -25.28
C TRP A 78 26.24 22.19 -26.10
N SER A 79 25.81 22.70 -27.27
CA SER A 79 26.60 23.63 -28.06
C SER A 79 26.36 25.11 -27.75
N GLU A 80 25.48 25.42 -26.80
CA GLU A 80 25.18 26.80 -26.36
C GLU A 80 25.61 27.10 -24.90
N VAL A 81 26.44 26.24 -24.28
CA VAL A 81 27.04 26.44 -22.94
C VAL A 81 28.55 26.64 -22.96
#